data_AF-A0A1B8DN26-F1
#
_entry.id   AF-A0A1B8DN26-F1
#
_cell.length_a   1.000
_cell.length_b   1.000
_cell.length_c   1.000
_cell.angle_alpha   90.00
_cell.angle_beta   90.00
_cell.angle_gamma   90.00
#
_symmetry.space_group_name_H-M   'P 1'
#
loop_
_entity.id
_entity.type
_entity.pdbx_description
1 polymer ?
#
loop_
_entity_poly.entity_id
_entity_poly.type
_entity_poly.pdbx_seq_one_letter_code
_entity_poly.pdbx_strand_id
1 'polypeptide(L)'
;MVATASLPVKRRGDRSPDLGQQSAWNMYAVLSHFLQRGKVLSLWRKVLRDTRRIADLETRAETRKMAKDEFERNKDVKDISQIKYLISTGKSQWDATERYIDGL
;
A
#
# COMPACT_ATOMS: atom_id res chain seq x y z
N MET A 1 27.80 46.27 35.63
CA MET A 1 27.46 46.03 34.20
C MET A 1 27.77 44.58 33.89
N VAL A 2 26.77 43.71 33.72
CA VAL A 2 26.66 42.72 32.62
C VAL A 2 25.19 42.25 32.66
N ALA A 3 24.40 42.68 31.68
CA ALA A 3 23.08 42.11 31.43
C ALA A 3 23.28 40.86 30.56
N THR A 4 23.03 39.68 31.10
CA THR A 4 23.00 38.43 30.32
C THR A 4 21.70 38.38 29.54
N ALA A 5 21.74 38.82 28.28
CA ALA A 5 20.64 38.66 27.35
C ALA A 5 20.49 37.18 26.97
N SER A 6 19.49 36.49 27.54
CA SER A 6 19.02 35.21 27.01
C SER A 6 18.37 35.43 25.65
N LEU A 7 19.08 35.06 24.59
CA LEU A 7 18.51 34.95 23.24
C LEU A 7 17.55 33.76 23.18
N PRO A 8 16.37 33.89 22.55
CA PRO A 8 15.49 32.74 22.34
C PRO A 8 16.11 31.80 21.31
N VAL A 9 16.52 30.60 21.75
CA VAL A 9 16.94 29.50 20.89
C VAL A 9 15.71 28.99 20.15
N LYS A 10 15.54 29.43 18.89
CA LYS A 10 14.53 28.88 17.98
C LYS A 10 14.94 27.45 17.62
N ARG A 11 14.29 26.44 18.23
CA ARG A 11 14.53 25.03 17.92
C ARG A 11 14.20 24.79 16.45
N ARG A 12 15.12 24.11 15.76
CA ARG A 12 15.12 23.84 14.30
C ARG A 12 13.91 23.03 13.79
N GLY A 13 12.95 22.69 14.65
CA GLY A 13 11.77 21.86 14.36
C GLY A 13 10.41 22.58 14.43
N ASP A 14 10.37 23.90 14.68
CA ASP A 14 9.11 24.63 14.92
C ASP A 14 8.64 25.45 13.70
N ARG A 15 8.96 24.98 12.49
CA ARG A 15 8.43 25.56 11.25
C ARG A 15 7.20 24.77 10.84
N SER A 16 6.02 25.32 11.18
CA SER A 16 4.79 24.98 10.47
C SER A 16 5.06 25.10 8.96
N PRO A 17 4.71 24.10 8.15
CA PRO A 17 4.91 24.17 6.71
C PRO A 17 4.21 25.41 6.17
N ASP A 18 4.91 26.23 5.39
CA ASP A 18 4.22 27.29 4.65
C ASP A 18 3.24 26.67 3.63
N LEU A 19 2.29 27.47 3.15
CA LEU A 19 1.23 27.01 2.23
C LEU A 19 1.78 26.38 0.94
N GLY A 20 2.94 26.85 0.47
CA GLY A 20 3.62 26.30 -0.70
C GLY A 20 4.19 24.91 -0.43
N GLN A 21 4.83 24.74 0.72
CA GLN A 21 5.32 23.45 1.20
C GLN A 21 4.16 22.47 1.39
N GLN A 22 3.07 22.90 2.05
CA GLN A 22 1.87 22.08 2.30
C GLN A 22 1.23 21.57 1.00
N SER A 23 1.18 22.42 -0.04
CA SER A 23 0.66 22.06 -1.36
C SER A 23 1.49 20.98 -2.03
N ALA A 24 2.82 21.09 -1.96
CA ALA A 24 3.73 20.06 -2.47
C ALA A 24 3.55 18.73 -1.72
N TRP A 25 3.52 18.74 -0.38
CA TRP A 25 3.27 17.54 0.44
C TRP A 25 1.95 16.84 0.08
N ASN A 26 0.89 17.60 -0.14
CA ASN A 26 -0.39 17.05 -0.57
C ASN A 26 -0.29 16.39 -1.96
N MET A 27 0.38 17.04 -2.91
CA MET A 27 0.59 16.47 -4.25
C MET A 27 1.39 15.16 -4.19
N TYR A 28 2.43 15.09 -3.37
CA TYR A 28 3.20 13.85 -3.15
C TYR A 28 2.36 12.74 -2.55
N ALA A 29 1.48 13.04 -1.59
CA ALA A 29 0.58 12.07 -1.01
C ALA A 29 -0.41 11.52 -2.05
N VAL A 30 -1.07 12.41 -2.80
CA VAL A 30 -2.00 12.03 -3.88
C VAL A 30 -1.31 11.16 -4.94
N LEU A 31 -0.12 11.57 -5.39
CA LEU A 31 0.66 10.80 -6.36
C LEU A 31 1.04 9.43 -5.80
N SER A 32 1.47 9.36 -4.54
CA SER A 32 1.83 8.11 -3.89
C SER A 32 0.65 7.14 -3.84
N HIS A 33 -0.54 7.63 -3.51
CA HIS A 33 -1.79 6.86 -3.54
C HIS A 33 -2.13 6.37 -4.94
N PHE A 34 -2.02 7.24 -5.95
CA PHE A 34 -2.26 6.86 -7.35
C PHE A 34 -1.34 5.71 -7.80
N LEU A 35 -0.05 5.83 -7.49
CA LEU A 35 0.93 4.77 -7.80
C LEU A 35 0.63 3.47 -7.07
N GLN A 36 0.26 3.53 -5.78
CA GLN A 36 -0.11 2.31 -5.04
C GLN A 36 -1.38 1.66 -5.60
N ARG A 37 -2.40 2.44 -5.99
CA ARG A 37 -3.62 1.92 -6.62
C ARG A 37 -3.30 1.12 -7.88
N GLY A 38 -2.38 1.61 -8.71
CA GLY A 38 -1.89 0.88 -9.88
C GLY A 38 -1.30 -0.48 -9.53
N LYS A 39 -0.50 -0.56 -8.46
CA LYS A 39 0.11 -1.81 -7.98
C LYS A 39 -0.92 -2.79 -7.43
N VAL A 40 -1.90 -2.32 -6.64
CA VAL A 40 -3.01 -3.15 -6.14
C VAL A 40 -3.79 -3.78 -7.31
N LEU A 41 -4.14 -2.97 -8.31
CA LEU A 41 -4.86 -3.46 -9.49
C LEU A 41 -4.02 -4.45 -10.32
N SER A 42 -2.71 -4.23 -10.42
CA SER A 42 -1.81 -5.18 -11.09
C SER A 42 -1.82 -6.54 -10.39
N LEU A 43 -1.69 -6.54 -9.06
CA LEU A 43 -1.75 -7.76 -8.25
C LEU A 43 -3.10 -8.48 -8.39
N TRP A 44 -4.22 -7.75 -8.24
CA TRP A 44 -5.56 -8.34 -8.41
C TRP A 44 -5.76 -8.97 -9.79
N ARG A 45 -5.29 -8.31 -10.86
CA ARG A 45 -5.37 -8.88 -12.22
C ARG A 45 -4.49 -10.12 -12.39
N LYS A 46 -3.33 -10.19 -11.71
CA LYS A 46 -2.48 -11.39 -11.68
C LYS A 46 -3.25 -12.56 -11.06
N VAL A 47 -3.80 -12.36 -9.85
CA VAL A 47 -4.66 -13.33 -9.15
C VAL A 47 -5.78 -13.85 -10.06
N LEU A 48 -6.50 -12.95 -10.74
CA LEU A 48 -7.58 -13.35 -11.65
C LEU A 48 -7.13 -14.17 -12.85
N ARG A 49 -5.93 -13.93 -13.38
CA ARG A 49 -5.38 -14.74 -14.49
C ARG A 49 -4.93 -16.10 -14.00
N ASP A 50 -4.20 -16.14 -12.89
CA ASP A 50 -3.62 -17.36 -12.36
C ASP A 50 -4.70 -18.32 -11.86
N THR A 51 -5.76 -17.82 -11.20
CA THR A 51 -6.91 -18.65 -10.82
C THR A 51 -7.59 -19.33 -12.00
N ARG A 52 -7.57 -18.75 -13.21
CA ARG A 52 -8.17 -19.41 -14.40
C ARG A 52 -7.42 -20.68 -14.81
N ARG A 53 -6.18 -20.87 -14.35
CA ARG A 53 -5.34 -22.03 -14.67
C ARG A 53 -5.70 -23.25 -13.82
N ILE A 54 -6.33 -23.06 -12.66
CA ILE A 54 -6.79 -24.14 -11.78
C ILE A 54 -7.88 -24.96 -12.50
N ALA A 55 -7.65 -26.23 -12.79
CA ALA A 55 -8.58 -27.07 -13.55
C ALA A 55 -9.90 -27.33 -12.80
N ASP A 56 -9.81 -27.69 -11.52
CA ASP A 56 -10.97 -27.93 -10.68
C ASP A 56 -11.78 -26.64 -10.43
N LEU A 57 -13.07 -26.69 -10.75
CA LEU A 57 -13.94 -25.51 -10.75
C LEU A 57 -14.30 -25.04 -9.34
N GLU A 58 -14.44 -25.97 -8.40
CA GLU A 58 -14.73 -25.66 -7.00
C GLU A 58 -13.52 -24.99 -6.35
N THR A 59 -12.33 -25.60 -6.46
CA THR A 59 -11.06 -25.02 -5.98
C THR A 59 -10.78 -23.67 -6.62
N ARG A 60 -11.06 -23.51 -7.93
CA ARG A 60 -10.94 -22.22 -8.62
C ARG A 60 -11.86 -21.17 -8.01
N ALA A 61 -13.11 -21.51 -7.75
CA ALA A 61 -14.10 -20.58 -7.20
C ALA A 61 -13.71 -20.17 -5.77
N GLU A 62 -13.36 -21.13 -4.93
CA GLU A 62 -12.95 -20.88 -3.54
C GLU A 62 -11.65 -20.08 -3.46
N THR A 63 -10.63 -20.42 -4.25
CA THR A 63 -9.37 -19.66 -4.29
C THR A 63 -9.62 -18.20 -4.69
N ARG A 64 -10.47 -17.99 -5.72
CA ARG A 64 -10.83 -16.63 -6.17
C ARG A 64 -11.59 -15.87 -5.09
N LYS A 65 -12.52 -16.52 -4.40
CA LYS A 65 -13.31 -15.94 -3.31
C LYS A 65 -12.42 -15.54 -2.14
N MET A 66 -11.56 -16.45 -1.67
CA MET A 66 -10.59 -16.17 -0.60
C MET A 66 -9.71 -14.96 -0.92
N ALA A 67 -9.18 -14.89 -2.14
CA ALA A 67 -8.40 -13.75 -2.57
C ALA A 67 -9.24 -12.47 -2.60
N LYS A 68 -10.44 -12.51 -3.20
CA LYS A 68 -11.35 -11.36 -3.26
C LYS A 68 -11.66 -10.81 -1.87
N ASP A 69 -11.97 -11.69 -0.92
CA ASP A 69 -12.31 -11.30 0.45
C ASP A 69 -11.13 -10.57 1.12
N GLU A 70 -9.87 -10.94 0.82
CA GLU A 70 -8.70 -10.22 1.34
C GLU A 70 -8.57 -8.81 0.77
N PHE A 71 -8.85 -8.60 -0.52
CA PHE A 71 -8.89 -7.26 -1.11
C PHE A 71 -10.04 -6.43 -0.53
N GLU A 72 -11.22 -7.05 -0.31
CA GLU A 72 -12.37 -6.36 0.26
C GLU A 72 -12.16 -5.97 1.73
N ARG A 73 -11.55 -6.86 2.54
CA ARG A 73 -11.17 -6.58 3.94
C ARG A 73 -10.30 -5.32 4.07
N ASN A 74 -9.41 -5.08 3.11
CA ASN A 74 -8.42 -4.01 3.18
C ASN A 74 -8.75 -2.78 2.30
N LYS A 75 -9.93 -2.72 1.67
CA LYS A 75 -10.28 -1.68 0.68
C LYS A 75 -10.23 -0.24 1.22
N ASP A 76 -10.44 -0.09 2.52
CA ASP A 76 -10.55 1.22 3.19
C ASP A 76 -9.23 1.70 3.81
N VAL A 77 -8.15 0.92 3.71
CA VAL A 77 -6.82 1.32 4.20
C VAL A 77 -6.32 2.56 3.46
N LYS A 78 -5.96 3.61 4.21
CA LYS A 78 -5.44 4.89 3.68
C LYS A 78 -3.98 5.15 4.04
N ASP A 79 -3.36 4.39 4.93
CA ASP A 79 -1.94 4.58 5.20
C ASP A 79 -1.08 4.00 4.07
N ILE A 80 -0.21 4.82 3.48
CA ILE A 80 0.63 4.42 2.34
C ILE A 80 1.59 3.30 2.73
N SER A 81 2.12 3.32 3.95
CA SER A 81 3.07 2.30 4.42
C SER A 81 2.37 0.96 4.58
N GLN A 82 1.17 0.94 5.17
CA GLN A 82 0.33 -0.23 5.28
C GLN A 82 -0.10 -0.76 3.91
N ILE A 83 -0.46 0.10 2.96
CA ILE A 83 -0.78 -0.33 1.58
C ILE A 83 0.42 -1.03 0.94
N LYS A 84 1.63 -0.46 1.07
CA LYS A 84 2.86 -1.08 0.54
C LYS A 84 3.14 -2.44 1.19
N TYR A 85 2.97 -2.53 2.50
CA TYR A 85 3.10 -3.78 3.24
C TYR A 85 2.11 -4.83 2.74
N LEU A 86 0.82 -4.51 2.65
CA LEU A 86 -0.23 -5.42 2.16
C LEU A 86 0.03 -5.89 0.73
N ILE A 87 0.49 -5.00 -0.16
CA ILE A 87 0.88 -5.39 -1.52
C ILE A 87 2.04 -6.40 -1.49
N SER A 88 3.07 -6.13 -0.68
CA SER A 88 4.24 -7.02 -0.56
C SER A 88 3.83 -8.39 -0.02
N THR A 89 3.10 -8.41 1.09
CA THR A 89 2.64 -9.63 1.75
C THR A 89 1.69 -10.41 0.85
N GLY A 90 0.71 -9.75 0.23
CA GLY A 90 -0.23 -10.39 -0.69
C GLY A 90 0.47 -10.95 -1.92
N LYS A 91 1.51 -10.29 -2.44
CA LYS A 91 2.34 -10.84 -3.51
C LYS A 91 3.07 -12.11 -3.04
N SER A 92 3.74 -12.08 -1.89
CA SER A 92 4.45 -13.25 -1.37
C SER A 92 3.53 -14.44 -1.10
N GLN A 93 2.34 -14.19 -0.54
CA GLN A 93 1.32 -15.21 -0.34
C GLN A 93 0.85 -15.80 -1.66
N TRP A 94 0.57 -14.94 -2.66
CA TRP A 94 0.12 -15.39 -3.96
C TRP A 94 1.18 -16.17 -4.74
N ASP A 95 2.44 -15.72 -4.71
CA ASP A 95 3.55 -16.41 -5.35
C ASP A 95 3.76 -17.81 -4.72
N ALA A 96 3.46 -17.99 -3.43
CA ALA A 96 3.44 -19.30 -2.80
C ALA A 96 2.27 -20.16 -3.31
N THR A 97 1.05 -19.60 -3.38
CA THR A 97 -0.12 -20.28 -3.95
C THR A 97 0.09 -20.70 -5.40
N GLU A 98 0.71 -19.86 -6.23
CA GLU A 98 0.98 -20.13 -7.63
C GLU A 98 1.82 -21.39 -7.84
N ARG A 99 2.83 -21.62 -6.99
CA ARG A 99 3.64 -22.85 -7.06
C ARG A 99 2.83 -24.12 -6.84
N TYR A 100 1.77 -24.04 -6.04
CA TYR A 100 0.82 -25.15 -5.89
C TYR A 100 -0.10 -25.29 -7.10
N ILE A 101 -0.54 -24.17 -7.69
CA ILE A 101 -1.37 -24.17 -8.90
C ILE A 101 -0.62 -24.75 -10.11
N ASP A 102 0.66 -24.44 -10.26
CA ASP A 102 1.51 -24.98 -11.35
C ASP A 102 1.85 -26.48 -11.17
N GLY A 103 1.78 -26.97 -9.94
CA GLY A 103 2.05 -28.37 -9.60
C GLY A 103 0.82 -29.28 -9.61
N LEU A 104 -0.38 -28.73 -9.85
CA LEU A 104 -1.66 -29.43 -9.98
C LEU A 104 -2.02 -29.63 -11.45
#